data_AF-A0A0N1LLC2-F1
#
_entry.id   AF-A0A0N1LLC2-F1
#
_cell.length_a   1.000
_cell.length_b   1.000
_cell.length_c   1.000
_cell.angle_alpha   90.00
_cell.angle_beta   90.00
_cell.angle_gamma   90.00
#
_symmetry.space_group_name_H-M   'P 1'
#
loop_
_entity.id
_entity.type
_entity.pdbx_description
1 polymer ?
#
loop_
_entity_poly.entity_id
_entity_poly.type
_entity_poly.pdbx_seq_one_letter_code
_entity_poly.pdbx_strand_id
1 'polypeptide(L)' 'MVIVRHWRVLLLVATGIALLAGANVHLVMVALESQPACVPHQKPGVTPATAGYSAAKSAC' A
#
# COMPACT_ATOMS: atom_id res chain seq x y z
N MET A 1 -9.77 10.20 -39.57
CA MET A 1 -8.39 10.76 -39.59
C MET A 1 -8.03 11.65 -38.39
N VAL A 2 -8.88 11.79 -37.35
CA VAL A 2 -8.53 12.57 -36.13
C VAL A 2 -7.68 11.75 -35.16
N ILE A 3 -7.99 10.46 -34.98
CA ILE A 3 -7.25 9.52 -34.11
C ILE A 3 -5.77 9.41 -34.52
N VAL A 4 -5.50 9.31 -35.83
CA VAL A 4 -4.14 9.20 -36.38
C VAL A 4 -3.35 10.51 -36.21
N ARG A 5 -4.02 11.67 -36.18
CA ARG A 5 -3.37 12.98 -35.95
C ARG A 5 -2.94 13.16 -34.50
N HIS A 6 -3.74 12.67 -33.55
CA HIS A 6 -3.49 12.81 -32.11
C HIS A 6 -2.86 11.58 -31.45
N TRP A 7 -2.34 10.64 -32.24
CA TRP A 7 -1.77 9.37 -31.75
C TRP A 7 -0.73 9.56 -30.64
N ARG A 8 0.13 10.58 -30.71
CA ARG A 8 1.10 10.90 -29.64
C ARG A 8 0.43 11.28 -28.32
N VAL A 9 -0.63 12.08 -28.39
CA VAL A 9 -1.39 12.49 -27.19
C VAL A 9 -2.10 11.29 -26.60
N LEU A 10 -2.70 10.43 -27.44
CA LEU A 10 -3.34 9.20 -27.00
C LEU A 10 -2.35 8.24 -26.33
N LEU A 11 -1.12 8.12 -26.86
CA LEU A 11 -0.06 7.35 -26.23
C LEU A 11 0.32 7.92 -24.85
N LEU A 12 0.51 9.24 -24.74
CA LEU A 12 0.83 9.87 -23.45
C LEU A 12 -0.27 9.63 -22.40
N VAL A 13 -1.54 9.78 -22.79
CA VAL A 13 -2.68 9.51 -21.91
C VAL A 13 -2.71 8.03 -21.49
N ALA A 14 -2.55 7.12 -22.44
CA ALA A 14 -2.52 5.68 -22.15
C ALA A 14 -1.36 5.32 -21.21
N THR A 15 -0.17 5.89 -21.41
CA THR A 15 0.98 5.71 -20.51
C THR A 15 0.67 6.24 -19.10
N GLY A 16 0.07 7.42 -18.99
CA GLY A 16 -0.34 7.98 -17.70
C GLY A 16 -1.34 7.09 -16.94
N ILE A 17 -2.33 6.56 -17.66
CA ILE A 17 -3.31 5.62 -17.09
C ILE A 17 -2.62 4.33 -16.63
N ALA A 18 -1.72 3.77 -17.45
CA ALA A 18 -0.98 2.56 -17.11
C ALA A 18 -0.10 2.75 -15.86
N LEU A 19 0.59 3.89 -15.75
CA LEU A 19 1.38 4.25 -14.57
C LEU A 19 0.53 4.36 -13.31
N LEU A 20 -0.60 5.08 -13.40
CA LEU A 20 -1.52 5.22 -12.28
C LEU A 20 -2.06 3.85 -11.84
N ALA A 21 -2.51 3.02 -12.78
CA ALA A 21 -3.02 1.68 -12.48
C ALA A 21 -1.93 0.82 -11.83
N GLY A 22 -0.71 0.82 -12.37
CA GLY A 22 0.43 0.09 -11.82
C GLY A 22 0.79 0.52 -10.38
N ALA A 23 0.79 1.82 -10.10
CA ALA A 23 1.02 2.34 -8.75
C ALA A 23 -0.05 1.85 -7.76
N ASN A 24 -1.32 1.89 -8.14
CA ASN A 24 -2.41 1.40 -7.28
C ASN A 24 -2.34 -0.12 -7.05
N VAL A 25 -2.02 -0.90 -8.09
CA VAL A 25 -1.78 -2.34 -7.96
C VAL A 25 -0.63 -2.62 -7.01
N HIS A 26 0.46 -1.86 -7.09
CA HIS A 26 1.60 -2.00 -6.19
C HIS A 26 1.20 -1.74 -4.74
N LEU A 27 0.38 -0.73 -4.45
CA LEU A 27 -0.09 -0.45 -3.09
C LEU A 27 -0.93 -1.61 -2.53
N VAL A 28 -1.83 -2.18 -3.33
CA VAL A 28 -2.62 -3.34 -2.92
C VAL A 28 -1.73 -4.56 -2.66
N MET A 29 -0.76 -4.83 -3.54
CA MET A 29 0.22 -5.91 -3.36
C MET A 29 1.00 -5.75 -2.06
N VAL A 30 1.56 -4.56 -1.81
CA VAL A 30 2.29 -4.26 -0.57
C VAL A 30 1.41 -4.45 0.65
N ALA A 31 0.16 -4.01 0.61
CA ALA A 31 -0.77 -4.17 1.73
C ALA A 31 -1.06 -5.65 2.06
N LEU A 32 -1.04 -6.53 1.07
CA LEU A 32 -1.28 -7.97 1.24
C LEU A 32 -0.01 -8.75 1.59
N GLU A 33 1.13 -8.40 1.00
CA GLU A 33 2.42 -9.06 1.22
C GLU A 33 3.07 -8.65 2.54
N SER A 34 2.84 -7.41 2.99
CA SER A 34 3.31 -6.93 4.28
C SER A 34 2.58 -7.73 5.35
N GLN A 35 3.14 -8.87 5.76
CA GLN A 35 2.62 -9.79 6.78
C GLN A 35 1.88 -9.01 7.88
N PRO A 36 0.55 -8.83 7.76
CA PRO A 36 -0.23 -8.06 8.72
C PRO A 36 -0.65 -8.98 9.87
N ALA A 37 -0.18 -10.23 9.85
CA ALA A 37 -0.21 -11.14 10.96
C ALA A 37 0.59 -10.50 12.08
N CYS A 38 -0.12 -9.65 12.83
CA CYS A 38 0.33 -9.00 14.03
C CYS A 38 1.06 -10.04 14.86
N VAL A 39 2.35 -9.79 15.07
CA VAL A 39 3.05 -10.36 16.21
C VAL A 39 2.13 -10.14 17.41
N PRO A 40 1.83 -11.16 18.24
CA PRO A 40 0.83 -11.04 19.29
C PRO A 40 1.18 -9.85 20.19
N HIS A 41 0.51 -8.72 19.94
CA HIS A 41 0.78 -7.48 20.63
C HIS A 41 0.12 -7.56 21.98
N GLN A 42 0.88 -7.29 23.02
CA GLN A 42 0.32 -7.24 24.37
C GLN A 42 -0.63 -6.04 24.45
N LYS A 43 -1.87 -6.29 24.89
CA LYS A 43 -2.88 -5.24 25.00
C LYS A 43 -2.47 -4.25 26.11
N PRO A 44 -2.59 -2.93 25.90
CA PRO A 44 -2.40 -1.98 26.98
C PRO A 44 -3.39 -2.25 28.13
N GLY A 45 -2.90 -2.24 29.37
CA GLY A 45 -3.73 -2.42 30.57
C GLY A 45 -4.01 -3.87 30.97
N VAL A 46 -3.40 -4.86 30.33
CA VAL A 46 -3.34 -6.24 30.87
C VAL A 46 -1.96 -6.51 31.46
N THR A 47 -1.86 -7.45 32.40
CA THR A 47 -0.58 -7.90 32.94
C THR A 47 0.31 -8.36 31.78
N PRO A 48 1.51 -7.78 31.59
CA PRO A 48 2.40 -8.15 30.50
C PRO A 48 2.71 -9.65 30.53
N ALA A 49 2.62 -10.32 29.39
CA ALA A 49 3.10 -11.69 29.28
C ALA A 49 4.63 -11.69 29.40
N THR A 50 5.21 -12.74 29.97
CA THR A 50 6.66 -12.91 30.16
C THR A 50 7.47 -12.82 28.86
N ALA A 51 6.82 -13.04 27.71
CA ALA A 51 7.37 -12.77 26.39
C ALA A 51 6.29 -12.19 25.46
N GLY A 52 6.61 -11.15 24.70
CA GLY A 52 5.74 -10.56 23.68
C GLY A 52 6.14 -9.14 23.31
N TYR A 53 5.67 -8.67 22.15
CA TYR A 53 6.00 -7.36 21.63
C TYR A 53 4.89 -6.38 21.97
N SER A 54 5.16 -5.33 22.74
CA SER A 54 4.19 -4.26 22.94
C SER A 54 4.16 -3.32 21.74
N ALA A 55 3.00 -2.72 21.46
CA ALA A 55 2.93 -1.65 20.47
C ALA A 55 3.86 -0.49 20.87
N ALA A 56 4.48 0.16 19.89
CA ALA A 56 5.25 1.38 20.14
C ALA A 56 4.34 2.43 20.81
N LYS A 57 4.86 3.14 21.82
CA LYS A 57 4.10 4.19 22.50
C LYS A 57 3.81 5.33 21.52
N SER A 58 2.56 5.77 21.43
CA SER A 58 2.21 6.98 20.69
C SER A 58 2.99 8.17 21.26
N ALA A 59 3.41 9.08 20.39
CA ALA A 59 4.11 10.30 20.82
C ALA A 59 3.18 11.30 21.54
N CYS A 60 1.88 11.01 21.58
CA CYS A 60 0.83 11.75 22.26
C CYS A 60 0.12 10.87 23.30
#